data_AF-A0A1M5I9U4-F1
#
_entry.id   AF-A0A1M5I9U4-F1
#
_cell.length_a   1.000
_cell.length_b   1.000
_cell.length_c   1.000
_cell.angle_alpha   90.00
_cell.angle_beta   90.00
_cell.angle_gamma   90.00
#
_symmetry.space_group_name_H-M   'P 1'
#
loop_
_entity.id
_entity.type
_entity.pdbx_description
1 polymer ?
#
loop_
_entity_poly.entity_id
_entity_poly.type
_entity_poly.pdbx_seq_one_letter_code
_entity_poly.pdbx_strand_id
1 'polypeptide(L)'
;MIKLDKNIKDKNSRTKSLSLIDTRADKDLGTLVYKGEQVQMKFSNEDLKNHVETWFAGDNKVKGNNDITMLLEEVKISSFQNTGLAKVKIKISSFINRSGKYFFINRYDNTLSFNSKLTPNIPREISSSISDILSSFINESYSHTVLSTPVLEAELKDYETILEKNMKFITSPELVNGVYKDFKSFSEQKPQKEYYIGKNKKGKVIGVKDQNDLLVLTEEMYGYVEDGKAYRSTPVGFLEINKDDKGYYIVSSRLELYPKNSNTGAMIGAMTGGIVGGLIGAAIDSGSKTDRNANTTLSHVYIDSLTGAYVFEK
;
A
#
# COMPACT_ATOMS: atom_id res chain seq x y z
N MET A 1 13.01 11.04 19.01
CA MET A 1 11.71 11.70 18.74
C MET A 1 11.48 11.72 17.24
N ILE A 2 10.23 11.61 16.81
CA ILE A 2 9.81 11.58 15.41
C ILE A 2 9.37 12.98 15.00
N LYS A 3 10.11 13.59 14.08
CA LYS A 3 9.76 14.88 13.48
C LYS A 3 9.01 14.64 12.18
N LEU A 4 7.93 15.38 11.97
CA LEU A 4 7.15 15.38 10.73
C LEU A 4 7.41 16.71 10.02
N ASP A 5 8.46 16.75 9.22
CA ASP A 5 9.02 17.98 8.62
C ASP A 5 9.44 17.81 7.16
N LYS A 6 9.07 16.69 6.53
CA LYS A 6 9.35 16.40 5.13
C LYS A 6 8.46 17.23 4.20
N ASN A 7 8.77 17.27 2.91
CA ASN A 7 7.96 18.01 1.95
C ASN A 7 6.63 17.30 1.68
N ILE A 8 5.52 17.99 1.88
CA ILE A 8 4.15 17.52 1.56
C ILE A 8 3.41 18.46 0.61
N LYS A 9 4.15 19.12 -0.29
CA LYS A 9 3.59 20.05 -1.27
C LYS A 9 2.69 19.33 -2.27
N ASP A 10 1.42 19.73 -2.32
CA ASP A 10 0.48 19.43 -3.39
C ASP A 10 0.93 20.16 -4.66
N LYS A 11 1.65 19.42 -5.52
CA LYS A 11 2.20 19.92 -6.78
C LYS A 11 1.12 20.45 -7.74
N ASN A 12 -0.13 20.00 -7.58
CA ASN A 12 -1.25 20.39 -8.44
C ASN A 12 -2.14 21.46 -7.79
N SER A 13 -1.88 21.82 -6.53
CA SER A 13 -2.63 22.84 -5.77
C SER A 13 -4.15 22.62 -5.82
N ARG A 14 -4.59 21.37 -5.69
CA ARG A 14 -6.01 20.97 -5.73
C ARG A 14 -6.61 20.86 -4.32
N THR A 15 -5.77 20.72 -3.31
CA THR A 15 -6.14 20.56 -1.91
C THR A 15 -6.30 21.91 -1.24
N LYS A 16 -7.44 22.13 -0.58
CA LYS A 16 -7.78 23.31 0.19
C LYS A 16 -7.26 23.21 1.62
N SER A 17 -7.48 22.05 2.24
CA SER A 17 -7.12 21.75 3.62
C SER A 17 -6.72 20.29 3.80
N LEU A 18 -5.86 20.03 4.76
CA LEU A 18 -5.48 18.71 5.23
C LEU A 18 -5.71 18.67 6.74
N SER A 19 -6.66 17.87 7.20
CA SER A 19 -6.93 17.64 8.62
C SER A 19 -6.51 16.24 9.05
N LEU A 20 -6.34 16.04 10.36
CA LEU A 20 -5.99 14.75 10.96
C LEU A 20 -6.98 14.40 12.07
N ILE A 21 -7.47 13.17 12.04
CA ILE A 21 -8.21 12.51 13.12
C ILE A 21 -7.32 11.37 13.64
N ASP A 22 -6.85 11.48 14.88
CA ASP A 22 -6.03 10.44 15.52
C ASP A 22 -6.90 9.51 16.37
N THR A 23 -7.27 8.37 15.79
CA THR A 23 -8.15 7.35 16.41
C THR A 23 -7.40 6.26 17.16
N ARG A 24 -6.06 6.33 17.22
CA ARG A 24 -5.26 5.37 17.99
C ARG A 24 -5.77 5.29 19.43
N ALA A 25 -6.15 4.08 19.86
CA ALA A 25 -6.55 3.84 21.25
C ALA A 25 -5.37 4.04 22.22
N ASP A 26 -4.18 3.64 21.79
CA ASP A 26 -2.93 3.82 22.51
C ASP A 26 -2.06 4.86 21.80
N LYS A 27 -1.76 5.97 22.49
CA LYS A 27 -0.88 7.03 21.95
C LYS A 27 0.60 6.71 22.14
N ASP A 28 0.93 5.71 22.98
CA ASP A 28 2.29 5.23 23.16
C ASP A 28 2.78 4.47 21.92
N LEU A 29 3.83 5.01 21.29
CA LEU A 29 4.45 4.38 20.13
C LEU A 29 5.25 3.13 20.53
N GLY A 30 5.65 2.98 21.79
CA GLY A 30 6.47 1.89 22.30
C GLY A 30 7.95 2.24 22.47
N THR A 31 8.68 1.31 23.06
CA THR A 31 10.07 1.46 23.47
C THR A 31 10.99 0.56 22.63
N LEU A 32 12.18 1.07 22.32
CA LEU A 32 13.25 0.32 21.66
C LEU A 32 14.41 0.10 22.60
N VAL A 33 15.21 -0.93 22.37
CA VAL A 33 16.50 -1.10 23.04
C VAL A 33 17.60 -0.67 22.08
N TYR A 34 18.39 0.31 22.49
CA TYR A 34 19.50 0.83 21.71
C TYR A 34 20.72 0.99 22.59
N LYS A 35 21.83 0.31 22.25
CA LYS A 35 23.07 0.28 23.03
C LYS A 35 22.86 -0.09 24.51
N GLY A 36 21.93 -0.99 24.78
CA GLY A 36 21.60 -1.45 26.13
C GLY A 36 20.62 -0.55 26.89
N GLU A 37 20.23 0.59 26.34
CA GLU A 37 19.30 1.52 26.95
C GLU A 37 17.89 1.43 26.33
N GLN A 38 16.88 1.65 27.15
CA GLN A 38 15.50 1.79 26.69
C GLN A 38 15.28 3.19 26.14
N VAL A 39 14.89 3.28 24.87
CA VAL A 39 14.57 4.51 24.16
C VAL A 39 13.08 4.56 23.89
N GLN A 40 12.38 5.42 24.62
CA GLN A 40 10.97 5.68 24.40
C GLN A 40 10.77 6.46 23.09
N MET A 41 9.96 5.92 22.18
CA MET A 41 9.65 6.58 20.93
C MET A 41 8.41 7.46 21.11
N LYS A 42 8.49 8.69 20.59
CA LYS A 42 7.38 9.66 20.61
C LYS A 42 7.51 10.63 19.44
N PHE A 43 6.38 11.16 18.99
CA PHE A 43 6.38 12.32 18.11
C PHE A 43 6.99 13.52 18.82
N SER A 44 7.62 14.41 18.05
CA SER A 44 8.16 15.66 18.56
C SER A 44 7.07 16.67 18.91
N ASN A 45 5.89 16.55 18.29
CA ASN A 45 4.71 17.35 18.60
C ASN A 45 3.62 16.43 19.14
N GLU A 46 3.06 16.77 20.30
CA GLU A 46 1.99 16.00 20.95
C GLU A 46 0.62 16.30 20.33
N ASP A 47 0.39 17.53 19.88
CA ASP A 47 -0.80 17.92 19.11
C ASP A 47 -0.56 17.65 17.62
N LEU A 48 -0.69 16.37 17.26
CA LEU A 48 -0.49 15.93 15.87
C LEU A 48 -1.46 16.59 14.90
N LYS A 49 -2.69 16.87 15.32
CA LYS A 49 -3.70 17.49 14.45
C LYS A 49 -3.24 18.86 14.03
N ASN A 50 -2.95 19.72 15.00
CA ASN A 50 -2.54 21.08 14.74
C ASN A 50 -1.17 21.12 14.03
N HIS A 51 -0.28 20.17 14.34
CA HIS A 51 0.99 20.01 13.63
C HIS A 51 0.80 19.72 12.13
N VAL A 52 -0.04 18.73 11.78
CA VAL A 52 -0.28 18.36 10.37
C VAL A 52 -0.97 19.50 9.61
N GLU A 53 -1.97 20.15 10.21
CA GLU A 53 -2.66 21.29 9.60
C GLU A 53 -1.69 22.47 9.34
N THR A 54 -0.81 22.75 10.30
CA THR A 54 0.22 23.79 10.17
C THR A 54 1.28 23.41 9.14
N TRP A 55 1.72 22.14 9.13
CA TRP A 55 2.68 21.61 8.17
C TRP A 55 2.15 21.75 6.74
N PHE A 56 0.88 21.39 6.50
CA PHE A 56 0.23 21.57 5.20
C PHE A 56 0.18 23.05 4.80
N ALA A 57 -0.24 23.95 5.69
CA ALA A 57 -0.28 25.39 5.41
C ALA A 57 1.12 26.00 5.19
N GLY A 58 2.15 25.40 5.79
CA GLY A 58 3.55 25.70 5.57
C GLY A 58 3.97 25.44 4.12
N ASP A 59 3.74 24.22 3.64
CA ASP A 59 4.20 23.75 2.33
C ASP A 59 3.28 24.16 1.16
N ASN A 60 2.02 24.50 1.44
CA ASN A 60 0.99 24.75 0.41
C ASN A 60 0.41 26.16 0.53
N LYS A 61 1.10 27.13 -0.09
CA LYS A 61 0.65 28.54 -0.14
C LYS A 61 -0.51 28.78 -1.11
N VAL A 62 -0.51 28.06 -2.22
CA VAL A 62 -1.63 28.04 -3.17
C VAL A 62 -2.52 26.87 -2.82
N LYS A 63 -3.81 27.15 -2.63
CA LYS A 63 -4.82 26.18 -2.18
C LYS A 63 -5.84 25.93 -3.28
N GLY A 64 -6.32 24.69 -3.34
CA GLY A 64 -7.42 24.31 -4.21
C GLY A 64 -8.74 24.26 -3.44
N ASN A 65 -9.59 23.30 -3.79
CA ASN A 65 -10.98 23.22 -3.33
C ASN A 65 -11.34 21.92 -2.57
N ASN A 66 -10.43 20.94 -2.54
CA ASN A 66 -10.71 19.66 -1.87
C ASN A 66 -10.25 19.69 -0.42
N ASP A 67 -11.14 19.31 0.50
CA ASP A 67 -10.79 19.10 1.90
C ASP A 67 -10.42 17.62 2.09
N ILE A 68 -9.17 17.35 2.47
CA ILE A 68 -8.65 15.99 2.74
C ILE A 68 -8.59 15.78 4.25
N THR A 69 -9.05 14.62 4.70
CA THR A 69 -8.93 14.17 6.08
C THR A 69 -8.12 12.89 6.16
N MET A 70 -7.14 12.91 7.05
CA MET A 70 -6.30 11.76 7.40
C MET A 70 -6.85 11.11 8.66
N LEU A 71 -6.92 9.79 8.67
CA LEU A 71 -7.31 8.98 9.82
C LEU A 71 -6.10 8.18 10.27
N LEU A 72 -5.45 8.61 11.37
CA LEU A 72 -4.33 7.86 11.96
C LEU A 72 -4.88 6.82 12.91
N GLU A 73 -4.78 5.56 12.52
CA GLU A 73 -5.40 4.41 13.19
C GLU A 73 -4.38 3.65 14.05
N GLU A 74 -3.13 3.54 13.58
CA GLU A 74 -2.07 2.85 14.29
C GLU A 74 -0.68 3.41 13.97
N VAL A 75 0.14 3.58 15.02
CA VAL A 75 1.60 3.69 14.92
C VAL A 75 2.16 2.97 16.14
N LYS A 76 2.64 1.73 15.96
CA LYS A 76 3.17 0.93 17.06
C LYS A 76 4.54 0.36 16.73
N ILE A 77 5.45 0.50 17.68
CA ILE A 77 6.82 0.03 17.63
C ILE A 77 6.94 -1.07 18.67
N SER A 78 7.33 -2.26 18.21
CA SER A 78 7.61 -3.41 19.08
C SER A 78 9.07 -3.82 18.92
N SER A 79 9.75 -4.03 20.04
CA SER A 79 11.16 -4.46 20.06
C SER A 79 11.27 -5.87 20.63
N PHE A 80 11.97 -6.74 19.92
CA PHE A 80 12.21 -8.11 20.34
C PHE A 80 13.70 -8.26 20.67
N GLN A 81 14.05 -8.09 21.95
CA GLN A 81 15.45 -8.18 22.44
C GLN A 81 16.14 -9.47 21.98
N ASN A 82 15.44 -10.61 22.04
CA ASN A 82 16.01 -11.93 21.73
C ASN A 82 16.35 -12.12 20.25
N THR A 83 15.65 -11.43 19.34
CA THR A 83 15.89 -11.56 17.88
C THR A 83 16.73 -10.42 17.33
N GLY A 84 16.84 -9.29 18.05
CA GLY A 84 17.43 -8.05 17.53
C GLY A 84 16.56 -7.41 16.44
N LEU A 85 15.27 -7.74 16.38
CA LEU A 85 14.34 -7.14 15.43
C LEU A 85 13.46 -6.11 16.14
N ALA A 86 13.29 -4.96 15.51
CA ALA A 86 12.23 -4.02 15.84
C ALA A 86 11.21 -3.99 14.70
N LYS A 87 9.93 -3.98 15.04
CA LYS A 87 8.84 -3.86 14.08
C LYS A 87 8.11 -2.55 14.27
N VAL A 88 7.70 -1.95 13.15
CA VAL A 88 6.91 -0.72 13.12
C VAL A 88 5.65 -1.00 12.31
N LYS A 89 4.51 -1.04 12.99
CA LYS A 89 3.18 -1.13 12.38
C LYS A 89 2.65 0.28 12.20
N ILE A 90 2.19 0.61 11.00
CA ILE A 90 1.52 1.88 10.71
C ILE A 90 0.24 1.56 9.97
N LYS A 91 -0.85 2.18 10.43
CA LYS A 91 -2.14 2.19 9.75
C LYS A 91 -2.66 3.62 9.66
N ILE A 92 -2.80 4.12 8.44
CA ILE A 92 -3.32 5.47 8.17
C ILE A 92 -4.13 5.45 6.89
N SER A 93 -5.25 6.16 6.90
CA SER A 93 -6.19 6.24 5.78
C SER A 93 -6.49 7.68 5.42
N SER A 94 -6.88 7.94 4.18
CA SER A 94 -7.20 9.29 3.71
C SER A 94 -8.51 9.34 2.96
N PHE A 95 -9.21 10.47 3.11
CA PHE A 95 -10.55 10.68 2.60
C PHE A 95 -10.68 12.09 2.04
N ILE A 96 -11.46 12.26 0.97
CA ILE A 96 -11.99 13.58 0.61
C ILE A 96 -13.27 13.80 1.41
N ASN A 97 -13.34 14.88 2.17
CA ASN A 97 -14.57 15.33 2.81
C ASN A 97 -15.35 16.24 1.84
N ARG A 98 -16.58 15.85 1.51
CA ARG A 98 -17.52 16.68 0.75
C ARG A 98 -18.80 16.83 1.57
N SER A 99 -18.93 17.97 2.24
CA SER A 99 -20.13 18.30 3.02
C SER A 99 -20.48 17.24 4.09
N GLY A 100 -19.48 16.77 4.83
CA GLY A 100 -19.64 15.79 5.91
C GLY A 100 -19.71 14.32 5.44
N LYS A 101 -19.49 14.07 4.15
CA LYS A 101 -19.35 12.73 3.57
C LYS A 101 -17.90 12.47 3.19
N TYR A 102 -17.36 11.38 3.68
CA TYR A 102 -15.97 10.99 3.51
C TYR A 102 -15.87 9.94 2.41
N PHE A 103 -15.11 10.25 1.36
CA PHE A 103 -14.86 9.36 0.24
C PHE A 103 -13.42 8.87 0.32
N PHE A 104 -13.25 7.56 0.49
CA PHE A 104 -11.93 6.94 0.66
C PHE A 104 -11.03 7.20 -0.55
N ILE A 105 -9.79 7.61 -0.29
CA ILE A 105 -8.75 7.85 -1.29
C ILE A 105 -7.73 6.70 -1.27
N ASN A 106 -7.04 6.52 -0.14
CA ASN A 106 -5.96 5.57 0.00
C ASN A 106 -5.80 5.11 1.47
N ARG A 107 -5.04 4.03 1.67
CA ARG A 107 -4.64 3.49 2.97
C ARG A 107 -3.22 2.97 2.90
N TYR A 108 -2.44 3.25 3.94
CA TYR A 108 -1.24 2.50 4.26
C TYR A 108 -1.50 1.65 5.49
N ASP A 109 -1.44 0.33 5.33
CA ASP A 109 -1.52 -0.63 6.41
C ASP A 109 -0.39 -1.65 6.26
N ASN A 110 0.71 -1.46 7.01
CA ASN A 110 1.87 -2.33 6.86
C ASN A 110 2.74 -2.42 8.10
N THR A 111 3.54 -3.49 8.15
CA THR A 111 4.58 -3.69 9.15
C THR A 111 5.96 -3.64 8.49
N LEU A 112 6.82 -2.77 9.01
CA LEU A 112 8.23 -2.71 8.68
C LEU A 112 9.04 -3.47 9.73
N SER A 113 10.09 -4.14 9.28
CA SER A 113 11.02 -4.86 10.15
C SER A 113 12.43 -4.28 10.01
N PHE A 114 13.02 -3.90 11.14
CA PHE A 114 14.36 -3.33 11.25
C PHE A 114 15.25 -4.28 12.05
N ASN A 115 16.44 -4.58 11.53
CA ASN A 115 17.41 -5.41 12.23
C ASN A 115 18.41 -4.53 12.97
N SER A 116 18.33 -4.48 14.30
CA SER A 116 19.18 -3.64 15.14
C SER A 116 20.67 -3.99 15.05
N LYS A 117 21.01 -5.21 14.61
CA LYS A 117 22.41 -5.61 14.36
C LYS A 117 22.97 -5.03 13.07
N LEU A 118 22.11 -4.71 12.10
CA LEU A 118 22.48 -4.17 10.79
C LEU A 118 22.17 -2.68 10.65
N THR A 119 21.50 -2.09 11.65
CA THR A 119 21.07 -0.69 11.65
C THR A 119 21.78 0.07 12.78
N PRO A 120 22.90 0.78 12.52
CA PRO A 120 23.74 1.38 13.54
C PRO A 120 23.04 2.39 14.47
N ASN A 121 21.96 3.03 14.02
CA ASN A 121 21.15 3.94 14.81
C ASN A 121 19.66 3.68 14.56
N ILE A 122 19.18 2.54 15.09
CA ILE A 122 17.81 2.08 14.87
C ILE A 122 16.72 3.08 15.30
N PRO A 123 16.83 3.86 16.40
CA PRO A 123 15.81 4.85 16.72
C PRO A 123 15.71 5.97 15.68
N ARG A 124 16.86 6.43 15.15
CA ARG A 124 16.88 7.44 14.09
C ARG A 124 16.30 6.90 12.79
N GLU A 125 16.63 5.67 12.42
CA GLU A 125 16.15 5.05 11.19
C GLU A 125 14.63 4.85 11.21
N ILE A 126 14.10 4.31 12.31
CA ILE A 126 12.65 4.18 12.53
C ILE A 126 11.97 5.54 12.49
N SER A 127 12.56 6.53 13.16
CA SER A 127 12.04 7.90 13.15
C SER A 127 11.98 8.49 11.74
N SER A 128 13.02 8.35 10.93
CA SER A 128 13.00 8.84 9.55
C SER A 128 11.96 8.09 8.73
N SER A 129 11.93 6.75 8.84
CA SER A 129 11.01 5.90 8.09
C SER A 129 9.54 6.26 8.33
N ILE A 130 9.15 6.48 9.59
CA ILE A 130 7.79 6.92 9.94
C ILE A 130 7.48 8.28 9.29
N SER A 131 8.41 9.24 9.38
CA SER A 131 8.22 10.55 8.75
C SER A 131 8.12 10.46 7.22
N ASP A 132 8.96 9.62 6.60
CA ASP A 132 9.00 9.44 5.15
C ASP A 132 7.71 8.78 4.67
N ILE A 133 7.21 7.75 5.37
CA ILE A 133 5.93 7.09 5.07
C ILE A 133 4.77 8.06 5.18
N LEU A 134 4.65 8.79 6.29
CA LEU A 134 3.53 9.71 6.49
C LEU A 134 3.54 10.84 5.44
N SER A 135 4.72 11.38 5.11
CA SER A 135 4.83 12.40 4.07
C SER A 135 4.50 11.87 2.66
N SER A 136 4.93 10.66 2.34
CA SER A 136 4.63 10.00 1.06
C SER A 136 3.14 9.71 0.94
N PHE A 137 2.54 9.18 2.00
CA PHE A 137 1.11 8.91 2.07
C PHE A 137 0.26 10.18 1.90
N ILE A 138 0.66 11.31 2.52
CA ILE A 138 0.01 12.60 2.29
C ILE A 138 0.10 13.00 0.82
N ASN A 139 1.30 12.93 0.22
CA ASN A 139 1.50 13.30 -1.19
C ASN A 139 0.67 12.48 -2.16
N GLU A 140 0.51 11.17 -1.90
CA GLU A 140 -0.31 10.28 -2.72
C GLU A 140 -1.81 10.54 -2.56
N SER A 141 -2.23 11.02 -1.39
CA SER A 141 -3.63 11.37 -1.11
C SER A 141 -4.11 12.54 -2.00
N TYR A 142 -3.20 13.34 -2.56
CA TYR A 142 -3.51 14.38 -3.54
C TYR A 142 -3.88 13.86 -4.95
N SER A 143 -3.84 12.54 -5.19
CA SER A 143 -4.28 11.95 -6.46
C SER A 143 -5.79 12.12 -6.70
N HIS A 144 -6.59 12.24 -5.62
CA HIS A 144 -8.05 12.42 -5.63
C HIS A 144 -8.86 11.31 -6.32
N THR A 145 -8.29 10.15 -6.61
CA THR A 145 -9.07 8.98 -7.04
C THR A 145 -9.76 8.41 -5.82
N VAL A 146 -11.10 8.49 -5.78
CA VAL A 146 -11.89 8.04 -4.64
C VAL A 146 -12.77 6.84 -4.96
N LEU A 147 -13.03 6.02 -3.95
CA LEU A 147 -14.15 5.10 -3.97
C LEU A 147 -15.47 5.87 -3.88
N SER A 148 -16.48 5.40 -4.61
CA SER A 148 -17.76 6.12 -4.74
C SER A 148 -18.65 6.02 -3.50
N THR A 149 -18.44 5.02 -2.64
CA THR A 149 -19.23 4.80 -1.43
C THR A 149 -18.87 5.86 -0.38
N PRO A 150 -19.81 6.74 0.01
CA PRO A 150 -19.57 7.71 1.07
C PRO A 150 -19.62 7.03 2.44
N VAL A 151 -18.80 7.53 3.36
CA VAL A 151 -18.80 7.15 4.79
C VAL A 151 -19.16 8.39 5.61
N LEU A 152 -20.01 8.23 6.63
CA LEU A 152 -20.32 9.32 7.55
C LEU A 152 -19.23 9.48 8.61
N GLU A 153 -19.05 10.68 9.14
CA GLU A 153 -18.02 10.96 10.14
C GLU A 153 -18.09 10.02 11.35
N ALA A 154 -19.29 9.78 11.87
CA ALA A 154 -19.53 8.89 13.01
C ALA A 154 -19.18 7.41 12.73
N GLU A 155 -19.10 7.05 11.45
CA GLU A 155 -18.82 5.69 10.97
C GLU A 155 -17.37 5.53 10.48
N LEU A 156 -16.55 6.58 10.55
CA LEU A 156 -15.16 6.55 10.07
C LEU A 156 -14.30 5.48 10.75
N LYS A 157 -14.65 5.03 11.95
CA LYS A 157 -13.94 3.92 12.64
C LYS A 157 -14.25 2.54 12.01
N ASP A 158 -15.40 2.41 11.34
CA ASP A 158 -15.92 1.17 10.76
C ASP A 158 -15.94 1.23 9.22
N TYR A 159 -15.25 2.21 8.63
CA TYR A 159 -15.28 2.52 7.21
C TYR A 159 -14.94 1.31 6.33
N GLU A 160 -14.00 0.47 6.76
CA GLU A 160 -13.57 -0.72 5.99
C GLU A 160 -14.73 -1.65 5.73
N THR A 161 -15.48 -2.01 6.78
CA THR A 161 -16.65 -2.89 6.66
C THR A 161 -17.72 -2.26 5.76
N ILE A 162 -17.90 -0.94 5.82
CA ILE A 162 -18.85 -0.23 4.97
C ILE A 162 -18.42 -0.29 3.51
N LEU A 163 -17.15 -0.03 3.22
CA LEU A 163 -16.62 -0.04 1.86
C LEU A 163 -16.61 -1.45 1.27
N GLU A 164 -16.14 -2.45 2.01
CA GLU A 164 -16.04 -3.84 1.56
C GLU A 164 -17.39 -4.45 1.19
N LYS A 165 -18.45 -4.14 1.96
CA LYS A 165 -19.83 -4.55 1.65
C LYS A 165 -20.34 -4.00 0.31
N ASN A 166 -19.68 -2.99 -0.24
CA ASN A 166 -20.01 -2.38 -1.53
C ASN A 166 -19.01 -2.76 -2.64
N MET A 167 -18.03 -3.63 -2.38
CA MET A 167 -17.04 -4.07 -3.37
C MET A 167 -17.46 -5.37 -4.04
N LYS A 168 -17.53 -5.35 -5.38
CA LYS A 168 -17.96 -6.51 -6.16
C LYS A 168 -16.99 -7.67 -6.06
N PHE A 169 -15.68 -7.44 -5.99
CA PHE A 169 -14.73 -8.55 -5.85
C PHE A 169 -14.88 -9.33 -4.53
N ILE A 170 -15.49 -8.72 -3.50
CA ILE A 170 -15.76 -9.35 -2.21
C ILE A 170 -17.16 -9.98 -2.19
N THR A 171 -18.14 -9.28 -2.74
CA THR A 171 -19.57 -9.62 -2.61
C THR A 171 -20.11 -10.48 -3.74
N SER A 172 -19.48 -10.49 -4.90
CA SER A 172 -19.90 -11.32 -6.02
C SER A 172 -19.61 -12.80 -5.72
N PRO A 173 -20.53 -13.72 -6.09
CA PRO A 173 -20.32 -15.15 -5.92
C PRO A 173 -19.19 -15.70 -6.80
N GLU A 174 -18.95 -15.06 -7.95
CA GLU A 174 -17.93 -15.42 -8.91
C GLU A 174 -17.20 -14.18 -9.42
N LEU A 175 -15.92 -14.35 -9.77
CA LEU A 175 -15.12 -13.29 -10.39
C LEU A 175 -15.34 -13.27 -11.90
N VAL A 176 -15.40 -12.08 -12.48
CA VAL A 176 -15.59 -11.90 -13.92
C VAL A 176 -14.27 -12.15 -14.65
N ASN A 177 -14.26 -13.10 -15.58
CA ASN A 177 -13.08 -13.40 -16.39
C ASN A 177 -12.63 -12.20 -17.23
N GLY A 178 -11.31 -12.02 -17.35
CA GLY A 178 -10.70 -10.98 -18.18
C GLY A 178 -9.47 -10.35 -17.55
N VAL A 179 -8.87 -9.39 -18.26
CA VAL A 179 -7.67 -8.67 -17.84
C VAL A 179 -8.04 -7.37 -17.14
N TYR A 180 -7.34 -7.04 -16.06
CA TYR A 180 -7.56 -5.85 -15.25
C TYR A 180 -6.30 -4.98 -15.25
N LYS A 181 -6.47 -3.70 -15.59
CA LYS A 181 -5.34 -2.75 -15.66
C LYS A 181 -4.95 -2.21 -14.28
N ASP A 182 -5.94 -2.06 -13.40
CA ASP A 182 -5.76 -1.47 -12.07
C ASP A 182 -6.64 -2.18 -11.03
N PHE A 183 -6.38 -1.91 -9.75
CA PHE A 183 -7.17 -2.50 -8.67
C PHE A 183 -8.62 -2.02 -8.69
N LYS A 184 -8.90 -0.80 -9.17
CA LYS A 184 -10.27 -0.25 -9.20
C LYS A 184 -11.16 -1.03 -10.16
N SER A 185 -10.67 -1.34 -11.36
CA SER A 185 -11.36 -2.19 -12.33
C SER A 185 -11.56 -3.60 -11.80
N PHE A 186 -10.56 -4.14 -11.08
CA PHE A 186 -10.69 -5.43 -10.40
C PHE A 186 -11.73 -5.40 -9.28
N SER A 187 -11.71 -4.41 -8.39
CA SER A 187 -12.66 -4.29 -7.27
C SER A 187 -14.10 -4.12 -7.74
N GLU A 188 -14.29 -3.44 -8.88
CA GLU A 188 -15.58 -3.25 -9.56
C GLU A 188 -15.97 -4.41 -10.50
N GLN A 189 -15.11 -5.41 -10.68
CA GLN A 189 -15.31 -6.54 -11.60
C GLN A 189 -15.62 -6.08 -13.05
N LYS A 190 -14.84 -5.12 -13.54
CA LYS A 190 -14.92 -4.54 -14.89
C LYS A 190 -13.61 -4.77 -15.66
N PRO A 191 -13.39 -5.97 -16.23
CA PRO A 191 -12.19 -6.23 -17.02
C PRO A 191 -12.13 -5.35 -18.27
N GLN A 192 -10.93 -5.10 -18.76
CA GLN A 192 -10.67 -4.34 -19.98
C GLN A 192 -10.90 -5.25 -21.19
N LYS A 193 -11.74 -4.83 -22.13
CA LYS A 193 -12.17 -5.66 -23.27
C LYS A 193 -11.12 -5.71 -24.38
N GLU A 194 -10.18 -4.79 -24.35
CA GLU A 194 -9.12 -4.61 -25.33
C GLU A 194 -7.94 -5.55 -25.09
N TYR A 195 -7.94 -6.27 -23.97
CA TYR A 195 -6.84 -7.13 -23.56
C TYR A 195 -7.31 -8.55 -23.25
N TYR A 196 -6.45 -9.52 -23.54
CA TYR A 196 -6.67 -10.91 -23.21
C TYR A 196 -5.37 -11.61 -22.83
N ILE A 197 -5.49 -12.80 -22.28
CA ILE A 197 -4.33 -13.60 -21.87
C ILE A 197 -3.74 -14.35 -23.06
N GLY A 198 -2.48 -14.04 -23.36
CA GLY A 198 -1.70 -14.79 -24.35
C GLY A 198 -1.25 -16.12 -23.76
N LYS A 199 -1.46 -17.21 -24.49
CA LYS A 199 -0.99 -18.56 -24.13
C LYS A 199 -0.07 -19.13 -25.20
N ASN A 200 0.92 -19.92 -24.79
CA ASN A 200 1.73 -20.70 -25.71
C ASN A 200 0.99 -21.98 -26.17
N LYS A 201 1.60 -22.73 -27.08
CA LYS A 201 1.05 -24.00 -27.62
C LYS A 201 0.76 -25.06 -26.56
N LYS A 202 1.31 -24.94 -25.34
CA LYS A 202 1.08 -25.85 -24.21
C LYS A 202 -0.02 -25.33 -23.27
N GLY A 203 -0.75 -24.27 -23.65
CA GLY A 203 -1.82 -23.66 -22.85
C GLY A 203 -1.31 -22.79 -21.69
N LYS A 204 0.00 -22.61 -21.58
CA LYS A 204 0.63 -21.85 -20.50
C LYS A 204 0.64 -20.37 -20.85
N VAL A 205 0.28 -19.53 -19.89
CA VAL A 205 0.26 -18.07 -20.06
C VAL A 205 1.66 -17.55 -20.44
N ILE A 206 1.74 -16.53 -21.28
CA ILE A 206 3.00 -15.89 -21.68
C ILE A 206 2.94 -14.37 -21.53
N GLY A 207 1.83 -13.83 -21.04
CA GLY A 207 1.62 -12.39 -20.88
C GLY A 207 0.20 -11.97 -21.22
N VAL A 208 0.00 -10.65 -21.22
CA VAL A 208 -1.20 -10.00 -21.72
C VAL A 208 -0.97 -9.57 -23.17
N LYS A 209 -1.98 -9.74 -24.02
CA LYS A 209 -2.01 -9.26 -25.39
C LYS A 209 -3.10 -8.21 -25.60
N ASP A 210 -2.87 -7.29 -26.53
CA ASP A 210 -3.88 -6.34 -27.01
C ASP A 210 -4.71 -6.93 -28.18
N GLN A 211 -5.66 -6.14 -28.69
CA GLN A 211 -6.49 -6.53 -29.84
C GLN A 211 -5.70 -6.80 -31.14
N ASN A 212 -4.45 -6.36 -31.24
CA ASN A 212 -3.57 -6.57 -32.38
C ASN A 212 -2.65 -7.80 -32.21
N ASP A 213 -2.88 -8.62 -31.18
CA ASP A 213 -2.06 -9.79 -30.82
C ASP A 213 -0.64 -9.43 -30.32
N LEU A 214 -0.39 -8.17 -29.98
CA LEU A 214 0.89 -7.70 -29.47
C LEU A 214 0.98 -7.88 -27.96
N LEU A 215 2.14 -8.37 -27.49
CA LEU A 215 2.40 -8.48 -26.05
C LEU A 215 2.53 -7.11 -25.41
N VAL A 216 1.81 -6.92 -24.31
CA VAL A 216 1.82 -5.70 -23.50
C VAL A 216 2.68 -5.92 -22.28
N LEU A 217 3.32 -4.85 -21.81
CA LEU A 217 4.08 -4.86 -20.57
C LEU A 217 3.17 -5.25 -19.41
N THR A 218 3.47 -6.41 -18.81
CA THR A 218 2.63 -7.00 -17.76
C THR A 218 2.66 -6.17 -16.46
N GLU A 219 3.71 -5.37 -16.27
CA GLU A 219 3.82 -4.38 -15.19
C GLU A 219 2.79 -3.24 -15.28
N GLU A 220 2.21 -2.99 -16.46
CA GLU A 220 1.12 -2.02 -16.64
C GLU A 220 -0.26 -2.58 -16.28
N MET A 221 -0.32 -3.86 -15.93
CA MET A 221 -1.57 -4.57 -15.63
C MET A 221 -1.63 -4.94 -14.16
N TYR A 222 -2.82 -4.86 -13.58
CA TYR A 222 -3.05 -5.35 -12.22
C TYR A 222 -2.99 -6.88 -12.17
N GLY A 223 -3.62 -7.53 -13.13
CA GLY A 223 -3.78 -8.98 -13.13
C GLY A 223 -4.87 -9.46 -14.08
N TYR A 224 -5.29 -10.70 -13.92
CA TYR A 224 -6.40 -11.27 -14.69
C TYR A 224 -7.22 -12.27 -13.88
N VAL A 225 -8.40 -12.57 -14.38
CA VAL A 225 -9.24 -13.68 -13.89
C VAL A 225 -9.45 -14.66 -15.04
N GLU A 226 -9.19 -15.94 -14.79
CA GLU A 226 -9.48 -17.04 -15.70
C GLU A 226 -10.12 -18.19 -14.91
N ASP A 227 -11.24 -18.72 -15.41
CA ASP A 227 -12.01 -19.80 -14.76
C ASP A 227 -12.31 -19.51 -13.28
N GLY A 228 -12.68 -18.26 -12.97
CA GLY A 228 -13.00 -17.79 -11.62
C GLY A 228 -11.79 -17.62 -10.70
N LYS A 229 -10.56 -17.91 -11.16
CA LYS A 229 -9.33 -17.73 -10.40
C LYS A 229 -8.65 -16.42 -10.77
N ALA A 230 -8.31 -15.63 -9.76
CA ALA A 230 -7.60 -14.37 -9.95
C ALA A 230 -6.09 -14.56 -9.87
N TYR A 231 -5.37 -13.81 -10.69
CA TYR A 231 -3.91 -13.84 -10.77
C TYR A 231 -3.38 -12.41 -10.74
N ARG A 232 -2.47 -12.11 -9.82
CA ARG A 232 -1.80 -10.82 -9.67
C ARG A 232 -0.58 -10.76 -10.58
N SER A 233 -0.44 -9.67 -11.34
CA SER A 233 0.81 -9.34 -12.02
C SER A 233 1.89 -8.96 -11.00
N THR A 234 3.06 -9.60 -11.07
CA THR A 234 4.20 -9.33 -10.18
C THR A 234 5.52 -9.34 -10.97
N PRO A 235 6.63 -8.83 -10.40
CA PRO A 235 7.94 -8.89 -11.06
C PRO A 235 8.42 -10.32 -11.37
N VAL A 236 7.89 -11.33 -10.68
CA VAL A 236 8.22 -12.75 -10.89
C VAL A 236 7.19 -13.49 -11.76
N GLY A 237 6.27 -12.76 -12.38
CA GLY A 237 5.18 -13.28 -13.22
C GLY A 237 3.82 -13.22 -12.53
N PHE A 238 2.87 -14.01 -13.03
CA PHE A 238 1.52 -14.04 -12.47
C PHE A 238 1.43 -15.00 -11.28
N LEU A 239 1.01 -14.49 -10.13
CA LEU A 239 0.79 -15.28 -8.91
C LEU A 239 -0.71 -15.41 -8.63
N GLU A 240 -1.18 -16.63 -8.36
CA GLU A 240 -2.58 -16.88 -7.99
C GLU A 240 -2.93 -16.15 -6.69
N ILE A 241 -4.03 -15.41 -6.72
CA ILE A 241 -4.63 -14.78 -5.55
C ILE A 241 -5.50 -15.83 -4.86
N ASN A 242 -5.08 -16.20 -3.67
CA ASN A 242 -5.78 -17.12 -2.79
C ASN A 242 -6.61 -16.33 -1.77
N LYS A 243 -7.49 -17.03 -1.04
CA LYS A 243 -8.32 -16.45 0.03
C LYS A 243 -8.29 -17.37 1.24
N ASP A 244 -8.09 -16.78 2.41
CA ASP A 244 -8.29 -17.43 3.71
C ASP A 244 -9.14 -16.53 4.63
N ASP A 245 -9.22 -16.87 5.92
CA ASP A 245 -10.00 -16.15 6.92
C ASP A 245 -9.50 -14.70 7.16
N LYS A 246 -8.25 -14.39 6.80
CA LYS A 246 -7.67 -13.05 6.92
C LYS A 246 -7.84 -12.21 5.66
N GLY A 247 -8.26 -12.82 4.55
CA GLY A 247 -8.54 -12.14 3.30
C GLY A 247 -7.79 -12.73 2.12
N TYR A 248 -7.58 -11.89 1.10
CA TYR A 248 -6.93 -12.31 -0.14
C TYR A 248 -5.41 -12.18 -0.03
N TYR A 249 -4.67 -13.15 -0.58
CA TYR A 249 -3.21 -13.15 -0.49
C TYR A 249 -2.55 -13.81 -1.70
N ILE A 250 -1.27 -13.52 -1.88
CA ILE A 250 -0.38 -14.25 -2.79
C ILE A 250 0.74 -14.92 -1.98
N VAL A 251 1.26 -16.04 -2.47
CA VAL A 251 2.45 -16.68 -1.87
C VAL A 251 3.70 -16.10 -2.51
N SER A 252 4.39 -15.23 -1.78
CA SER A 252 5.54 -14.48 -2.28
C SER A 252 6.45 -14.02 -1.13
N SER A 253 7.55 -13.36 -1.47
CA SER A 253 8.38 -12.61 -0.54
C SER A 253 8.47 -11.13 -0.88
N ARG A 254 8.92 -10.30 0.06
CA ARG A 254 9.21 -8.88 -0.19
C ARG A 254 10.28 -8.70 -1.28
N LEU A 255 11.26 -9.60 -1.38
CA LEU A 255 12.33 -9.52 -2.39
C LEU A 255 11.82 -9.81 -3.81
N GLU A 256 10.83 -10.69 -3.95
CA GLU A 256 10.20 -10.98 -5.24
C GLU A 256 9.26 -9.86 -5.69
N LEU A 257 8.54 -9.23 -4.73
CA LEU A 257 7.62 -8.14 -5.03
C LEU A 257 8.32 -6.79 -5.19
N TYR A 258 9.51 -6.62 -4.58
CA TYR A 258 10.32 -5.41 -4.61
C TYR A 258 11.81 -5.76 -4.80
N PRO A 259 12.24 -6.14 -6.01
CA PRO A 259 13.64 -6.50 -6.29
C PRO A 259 14.59 -5.31 -6.06
N LYS A 260 15.79 -5.59 -5.52
CA LYS A 260 16.77 -4.62 -4.98
C LYS A 260 17.44 -3.67 -6.00
N ASN A 261 16.91 -3.48 -7.19
CA ASN A 261 17.57 -2.68 -8.23
C ASN A 261 17.36 -1.15 -8.09
N SER A 262 16.65 -0.67 -7.07
CA SER A 262 16.54 0.76 -6.77
C SER A 262 17.39 1.12 -5.54
N ASN A 263 18.58 1.65 -5.77
CA ASN A 263 19.30 2.44 -4.77
C ASN A 263 18.39 3.57 -4.25
N THR A 264 18.46 3.86 -2.94
CA THR A 264 17.95 5.09 -2.28
C THR A 264 16.43 5.31 -2.25
N GLY A 265 15.81 5.29 -1.07
CA GLY A 265 14.55 6.00 -0.73
C GLY A 265 13.24 5.63 -1.45
N ALA A 266 13.31 5.02 -2.65
CA ALA A 266 12.19 4.75 -3.53
C ALA A 266 11.31 3.57 -3.08
N MET A 267 11.85 2.66 -2.27
CA MET A 267 11.12 1.50 -1.75
C MET A 267 9.96 1.92 -0.84
N ILE A 268 10.06 3.07 -0.14
CA ILE A 268 8.98 3.55 0.74
C ILE A 268 7.78 4.06 -0.07
N GLY A 269 8.01 4.78 -1.17
CA GLY A 269 6.94 5.27 -2.06
C GLY A 269 6.27 4.16 -2.91
N ALA A 270 7.00 3.09 -3.24
CA ALA A 270 6.44 1.93 -3.94
C ALA A 270 5.56 1.02 -3.04
N MET A 271 5.61 1.22 -1.72
CA MET A 271 4.80 0.47 -0.74
C MET A 271 3.44 1.14 -0.44
N THR A 272 3.28 2.43 -0.76
CA THR A 272 2.11 3.26 -0.41
C THR A 272 1.16 3.49 -1.60
N GLY A 273 1.69 3.56 -2.84
CA GLY A 273 0.90 3.66 -4.06
C GLY A 273 1.17 2.49 -4.99
N GLY A 274 0.11 1.85 -5.50
CA GLY A 274 0.16 0.72 -6.43
C GLY A 274 0.78 1.00 -7.82
N ILE A 275 1.85 1.79 -7.89
CA ILE A 275 2.67 2.01 -9.07
C ILE A 275 4.12 1.71 -8.69
N VAL A 276 4.57 0.49 -9.03
CA VAL A 276 5.99 0.18 -9.11
C VAL A 276 6.45 0.65 -10.50
N GLY A 277 7.22 1.73 -10.54
CA GLY A 277 7.92 2.16 -11.75
C GLY A 277 9.32 1.53 -11.83
N GLY A 278 9.56 0.73 -12.88
CA GLY A 278 10.86 0.65 -13.56
C GLY A 278 11.78 -0.55 -13.27
N LEU A 279 11.97 -1.35 -14.32
CA LEU A 279 13.08 -2.28 -14.67
C LEU A 279 13.02 -3.70 -14.07
N ILE A 280 12.62 -4.71 -14.86
CA ILE A 280 13.43 -5.42 -15.89
C ILE A 280 12.46 -6.31 -16.69
N GLY A 281 12.50 -6.19 -18.03
CA GLY A 281 11.83 -7.13 -18.91
C GLY A 281 12.41 -8.53 -18.76
N ALA A 282 11.68 -9.41 -18.07
CA ALA A 282 11.93 -10.85 -18.08
C ALA A 282 10.82 -11.52 -18.89
N ALA A 283 11.21 -12.31 -19.88
CA ALA A 283 10.29 -13.13 -20.65
C ALA A 283 9.42 -13.96 -19.71
N ILE A 284 8.10 -13.79 -19.81
CA ILE A 284 7.14 -14.51 -18.98
C ILE A 284 7.04 -15.93 -19.50
N ASP A 285 7.71 -16.85 -18.81
CA ASP A 285 7.49 -18.28 -18.97
C ASP A 285 6.64 -18.77 -17.77
N SER A 286 5.34 -18.49 -17.81
CA SER A 286 4.32 -18.66 -16.73
C SER A 286 4.02 -20.09 -16.21
N GLY A 287 5.06 -20.87 -15.90
CA GLY A 287 4.98 -22.31 -15.66
C GLY A 287 6.33 -23.02 -15.79
N SER A 288 7.43 -22.27 -15.88
CA SER A 288 8.70 -22.71 -15.37
C SER A 288 8.75 -22.08 -13.99
N LYS A 289 9.36 -22.81 -13.06
CA LYS A 289 10.04 -22.17 -11.96
C LYS A 289 11.01 -21.18 -12.63
N THR A 290 10.61 -19.93 -12.88
CA THR A 290 11.58 -18.83 -12.93
C THR A 290 12.28 -18.98 -11.60
N ASP A 291 13.51 -19.53 -11.61
CA ASP A 291 14.17 -20.12 -10.47
C ASP A 291 13.97 -19.24 -9.24
N ARG A 292 12.92 -19.55 -8.46
CA ARG A 292 12.61 -18.82 -7.23
C ARG A 292 13.85 -19.05 -6.42
N ASN A 293 14.58 -17.96 -6.19
CA ASN A 293 15.91 -18.04 -5.65
C ASN A 293 15.83 -18.92 -4.40
N ALA A 294 16.48 -20.09 -4.40
CA ALA A 294 16.13 -21.21 -3.53
C ALA A 294 16.22 -20.87 -2.02
N ASN A 295 16.86 -19.74 -1.71
CA ASN A 295 17.03 -19.17 -0.38
C ASN A 295 15.96 -18.13 0.01
N THR A 296 14.90 -17.95 -0.79
CA THR A 296 13.85 -16.96 -0.52
C THR A 296 12.73 -17.58 0.31
N THR A 297 12.62 -17.14 1.56
CA THR A 297 11.49 -17.54 2.43
C THR A 297 10.20 -16.93 1.91
N LEU A 298 9.32 -17.77 1.39
CA LEU A 298 7.99 -17.37 0.93
C LEU A 298 7.01 -17.30 2.11
N SER A 299 6.02 -16.42 1.99
CA SER A 299 4.98 -16.23 3.00
C SER A 299 3.67 -15.79 2.33
N HIS A 300 2.58 -15.78 3.09
CA HIS A 300 1.37 -15.08 2.67
C HIS A 300 1.66 -13.58 2.69
N VAL A 301 1.54 -12.94 1.53
CA VAL A 301 1.50 -11.48 1.40
C VAL A 301 0.07 -11.13 1.08
N TYR A 302 -0.60 -10.48 2.02
CA TYR A 302 -2.01 -10.14 1.89
C TYR A 302 -2.19 -8.97 0.92
N ILE A 303 -3.36 -8.92 0.31
CA ILE A 303 -3.78 -7.84 -0.56
C ILE A 303 -4.78 -7.01 0.21
N ASP A 304 -4.44 -5.74 0.38
CA ASP A 304 -5.33 -4.74 0.95
C ASP A 304 -6.64 -4.71 0.16
N SER A 305 -7.75 -4.96 0.84
CA SER A 305 -9.08 -5.03 0.23
C SER A 305 -9.56 -3.72 -0.40
N LEU A 306 -9.01 -2.58 0.03
CA LEU A 306 -9.43 -1.26 -0.41
C LEU A 306 -8.51 -0.64 -1.46
N THR A 307 -7.24 -1.02 -1.47
CA THR A 307 -6.22 -0.41 -2.34
C THR A 307 -5.55 -1.40 -3.30
N GLY A 308 -5.63 -2.70 -3.03
CA GLY A 308 -4.91 -3.73 -3.78
C GLY A 308 -3.40 -3.75 -3.52
N ALA A 309 -2.93 -3.01 -2.51
CA ALA A 309 -1.54 -2.94 -2.08
C ALA A 309 -1.12 -4.20 -1.31
N TYR A 310 0.18 -4.45 -1.23
CA TYR A 310 0.73 -5.57 -0.48
C TYR A 310 0.85 -5.26 1.01
N VAL A 311 0.21 -6.08 1.85
CA VAL A 311 0.28 -6.02 3.30
C VAL A 311 1.17 -7.13 3.81
N PHE A 312 2.28 -6.75 4.47
CA PHE A 312 3.23 -7.69 5.06
C PHE A 312 2.97 -7.80 6.57
N GLU A 313 2.68 -9.02 7.04
CA GLU A 313 2.50 -9.30 8.47
C GLU A 313 3.82 -9.66 9.18
N LYS A 314 4.86 -10.08 8.44
CA LYS A 314 6.09 -10.65 8.99
C LYS A 314 7.33 -9.80 8.77
#